data_AF-A0A3S2BLF7-F1
#
_entry.id   AF-A0A3S2BLF7-F1
#
_cell.length_a   1.000
_cell.length_b   1.000
_cell.length_c   1.000
_cell.angle_alpha   90.00
_cell.angle_beta   90.00
_cell.angle_gamma   90.00
#
_symmetry.space_group_name_H-M   'P 1'
#
loop_
_entity.id
_entity.type
_entity.pdbx_description
1 polymer ?
#
loop_
_entity_poly.entity_id
_entity_poly.type
_entity_poly.pdbx_seq_one_letter_code
_entity_poly.pdbx_strand_id
1 'polypeptide(L)'
;MRRSAAPKPHKREGIWYLVRRVPKEFAAFDRRCLVRISTGVAVADDPRGVRARDAVQSLGAGLEAYWRRLREGQSAEAGLRFEAARKRARSFGLAYRTNEELAAGPLDELMARIKLLLDKKSIEDAQDVSAVMGGEKRPAVRLSGLIKEFETIEQQNLLTMSPNQIKKWRNPKKRAVANLVGVIGDKEIASLTRDDAIAFREWWQKRIVEDGL
;
A
#
# COMPACT_ATOMS: atom_id res chain seq x y z
N MET A 1 -12.80 13.60 3.37
CA MET A 1 -12.11 13.32 2.10
C MET A 1 -12.42 14.41 1.07
N ARG A 2 -11.44 15.21 0.63
CA ARG A 2 -11.63 15.96 -0.62
C ARG A 2 -11.56 14.92 -1.74
N ARG A 3 -12.70 14.53 -2.33
CA ARG A 3 -12.70 13.81 -3.60
C ARG A 3 -11.75 14.55 -4.53
N SER A 4 -10.68 13.89 -4.99
CA SER A 4 -9.80 14.48 -6.00
C SER A 4 -10.71 14.89 -7.15
N ALA A 5 -10.83 16.20 -7.39
CA ALA A 5 -11.70 16.70 -8.45
C ALA A 5 -11.33 16.00 -9.76
N ALA A 6 -12.34 15.63 -10.56
CA ALA A 6 -12.12 15.01 -11.86
C ALA A 6 -11.07 15.81 -12.64
N PRO A 7 -10.07 15.15 -13.25
CA PRO A 7 -8.97 15.84 -13.89
C PRO A 7 -9.53 16.74 -15.01
N LYS A 8 -9.25 18.04 -14.89
CA LYS A 8 -9.70 19.04 -15.87
C LYS A 8 -8.61 19.27 -16.90
N PRO A 9 -8.96 19.43 -18.19
CA PRO A 9 -7.97 19.75 -19.21
C PRO A 9 -7.50 21.21 -19.04
N HIS A 10 -6.18 21.41 -19.09
CA HIS A 10 -5.55 22.71 -18.99
C HIS A 10 -5.04 23.16 -20.36
N LYS A 11 -5.38 24.38 -20.78
CA LYS A 11 -4.91 24.98 -22.04
C LYS A 11 -3.50 25.51 -21.85
N ARG A 12 -2.57 25.13 -22.73
CA ARG A 12 -1.23 25.73 -22.78
C ARG A 12 -0.64 25.56 -24.17
N GLU A 13 0.00 26.60 -24.69
CA GLU A 13 0.75 26.54 -25.97
C GLU A 13 -0.09 25.94 -27.13
N GLY A 14 -1.40 26.25 -27.15
CA GLY A 14 -2.30 25.75 -28.19
C GLY A 14 -2.68 24.27 -28.07
N ILE A 15 -2.26 23.55 -27.03
CA ILE A 15 -2.55 22.13 -26.80
C ILE A 15 -3.21 21.94 -25.42
N TRP A 16 -4.03 20.90 -25.27
CA TRP A 16 -4.60 20.50 -24.01
C TRP A 16 -3.65 19.60 -23.20
N TYR A 17 -3.57 19.82 -21.87
CA TYR A 17 -2.71 19.07 -20.95
C TYR A 17 -3.51 18.50 -19.78
N LEU A 18 -3.11 17.30 -19.35
CA LEU A 18 -3.38 16.80 -18.01
C LEU A 18 -2.31 17.36 -17.06
N VAL A 19 -2.74 18.11 -16.06
CA VAL A 19 -1.88 18.59 -14.97
C VAL A 19 -2.37 17.99 -13.67
N ARG A 20 -1.53 17.19 -13.02
CA ARG A 20 -1.91 16.51 -11.79
C ARG A 20 -0.77 16.49 -10.79
N ARG A 21 -1.07 16.88 -9.55
CA ARG A 21 -0.12 16.71 -8.44
C ARG A 21 -0.05 15.24 -8.04
N VAL A 22 1.16 14.75 -7.76
CA VAL A 22 1.33 13.43 -7.15
C VAL A 22 0.61 13.45 -5.79
N PRO A 23 -0.35 12.54 -5.52
CA PRO A 23 -1.01 12.48 -4.23
C PRO A 23 0.01 12.22 -3.11
N LYS A 24 -0.25 12.74 -1.90
CA LYS A 24 0.68 12.59 -0.75
C LYS A 24 1.05 11.13 -0.48
N GLU A 25 0.11 10.22 -0.68
CA GLU A 25 0.29 8.77 -0.53
C GLU A 25 1.33 8.18 -1.48
N PHE A 26 1.56 8.83 -2.63
CA PHE A 26 2.53 8.41 -3.64
C PHE A 26 3.77 9.31 -3.72
N ALA A 27 3.84 10.38 -2.93
CA ALA A 27 4.95 11.33 -2.96
C ALA A 27 6.29 10.71 -2.53
N ALA A 28 6.24 9.66 -1.70
CA ALA A 28 7.43 8.87 -1.35
C ALA A 28 7.95 8.02 -2.54
N PHE A 29 7.06 7.66 -3.48
CA PHE A 29 7.37 6.81 -4.62
C PHE A 29 7.70 7.60 -5.89
N ASP A 30 6.99 8.70 -6.15
CA ASP A 30 7.20 9.59 -7.29
C ASP A 30 7.56 11.00 -6.84
N ARG A 31 8.83 11.38 -7.03
CA ARG A 31 9.41 12.67 -6.62
C ARG A 31 9.01 13.83 -7.53
N ARG A 32 8.36 13.59 -8.68
CA ARG A 32 8.09 14.62 -9.70
C ARG A 32 7.17 15.74 -9.21
N CYS A 33 6.51 15.59 -8.05
CA CYS A 33 5.62 16.56 -7.38
C CYS A 33 4.39 16.99 -8.21
N LEU A 34 4.59 17.45 -9.44
CA LEU A 34 3.60 17.81 -10.44
C LEU A 34 3.87 17.06 -11.74
N VAL A 35 2.94 16.21 -12.15
CA VAL A 35 2.98 15.50 -13.44
C VAL A 35 2.20 16.29 -14.48
N ARG A 36 2.83 16.50 -15.64
CA ARG A 36 2.24 17.20 -16.78
C ARG A 36 2.34 16.30 -18.01
N ILE A 37 1.21 15.99 -18.62
CA ILE A 37 1.13 15.11 -19.80
C ILE A 37 0.30 15.83 -20.85
N SER A 38 0.85 15.98 -22.06
CA SER A 38 0.10 16.51 -23.21
C SER A 38 -0.96 15.50 -23.66
N THR A 39 -2.17 15.96 -23.94
CA THR A 39 -3.19 15.09 -24.56
C THR A 39 -2.97 14.92 -26.07
N GLY A 40 -2.16 15.79 -26.69
CA GLY A 40 -1.98 15.84 -28.14
C GLY A 40 -3.14 16.47 -28.90
N VAL A 41 -4.20 16.93 -28.20
CA VAL A 41 -5.35 17.60 -28.81
C VAL A 41 -5.08 19.10 -28.86
N ALA A 42 -5.08 19.68 -30.06
CA ALA A 42 -4.96 21.12 -30.22
C ALA A 42 -6.23 21.83 -29.74
N VAL A 43 -6.06 23.00 -29.12
CA VAL A 43 -7.16 23.86 -28.67
C VAL A 43 -7.95 24.42 -29.86
N ALA A 44 -7.31 24.54 -31.03
CA ALA A 44 -7.96 24.94 -32.28
C ALA A 44 -8.97 23.89 -32.76
N ASP A 45 -8.63 22.60 -32.65
CA ASP A 45 -9.47 21.49 -33.11
C ASP A 45 -10.61 21.14 -32.14
N ASP A 46 -10.41 21.46 -30.85
CA ASP A 46 -11.43 21.27 -29.81
C ASP A 46 -11.45 22.46 -28.84
N PRO A 47 -12.08 23.59 -29.22
CA PRO A 47 -12.10 24.81 -28.40
C PRO A 47 -12.85 24.64 -27.07
N ARG A 48 -13.86 23.76 -27.07
CA ARG A 48 -14.71 23.40 -25.92
C ARG A 48 -14.10 22.29 -25.05
N GLY A 49 -13.07 21.60 -25.54
CA GLY A 49 -12.31 20.61 -24.78
C GLY A 49 -13.09 19.34 -24.46
N VAL A 50 -14.01 18.92 -25.33
CA VAL A 50 -14.82 17.71 -25.13
C VAL A 50 -13.96 16.45 -25.32
N ARG A 51 -13.26 16.33 -26.45
CA ARG A 51 -12.31 15.25 -26.72
C ARG A 51 -11.10 15.32 -25.79
N ALA A 52 -10.67 16.54 -25.47
CA ALA A 52 -9.61 16.76 -24.50
C ALA A 52 -9.97 16.26 -23.10
N ARG A 53 -11.24 16.37 -22.69
CA ARG A 53 -11.71 15.87 -21.39
C ARG A 53 -11.62 14.36 -21.29
N ASP A 54 -12.07 13.64 -22.32
CA ASP A 54 -12.00 12.17 -22.36
C ASP A 54 -10.55 11.69 -22.37
N ALA A 55 -9.68 12.35 -23.16
CA ALA A 55 -8.25 12.07 -23.19
C ALA A 55 -7.60 12.31 -21.81
N VAL A 56 -7.90 13.42 -21.15
CA VAL A 56 -7.42 13.73 -19.80
C VAL A 56 -7.91 12.71 -18.77
N GLN A 57 -9.14 12.22 -18.88
CA GLN A 57 -9.69 11.21 -18.00
C GLN A 57 -8.97 9.87 -18.17
N SER A 58 -8.75 9.43 -19.42
CA SER A 58 -8.01 8.20 -19.73
C SER A 58 -6.57 8.26 -19.24
N LEU A 59 -5.86 9.36 -19.54
CA LEU A 59 -4.49 9.59 -19.05
C LEU A 59 -4.42 9.66 -17.51
N GLY A 60 -5.44 10.26 -16.88
CA GLY A 60 -5.56 10.31 -15.43
C GLY A 60 -5.69 8.93 -14.80
N ALA A 61 -6.51 8.05 -15.38
CA ALA A 61 -6.68 6.68 -14.92
C ALA A 61 -5.41 5.84 -15.12
N GLY A 62 -4.70 6.02 -16.25
CA GLY A 62 -3.41 5.39 -16.51
C GLY A 62 -2.34 5.80 -15.51
N LEU A 63 -2.27 7.08 -15.16
CA LEU A 63 -1.32 7.61 -14.19
C LEU A 63 -1.58 7.08 -12.77
N GLU A 64 -2.85 6.94 -12.36
CA GLU A 64 -3.20 6.29 -11.10
C GLU A 64 -2.82 4.81 -11.08
N ALA A 65 -2.99 4.09 -12.19
CA ALA A 65 -2.58 2.70 -12.30
C ALA A 65 -1.05 2.57 -12.20
N TYR A 66 -0.30 3.50 -12.80
CA TYR A 66 1.16 3.56 -12.69
C TYR A 66 1.60 3.75 -11.23
N TRP A 67 1.06 4.75 -10.53
CA TRP A 67 1.40 4.97 -9.12
C TRP A 67 1.03 3.78 -8.23
N ARG A 68 -0.09 3.12 -8.51
CA ARG A 68 -0.47 1.87 -7.81
C ARG A 68 0.57 0.77 -8.03
N ARG A 69 1.01 0.54 -9.28
CA ARG A 69 2.03 -0.47 -9.60
C ARG A 69 3.38 -0.17 -8.95
N LEU A 70 3.82 1.08 -9.01
CA LEU A 70 5.10 1.49 -8.41
C LEU A 70 5.11 1.22 -6.90
N ARG A 71 3.99 1.51 -6.24
CA ARG A 71 3.77 1.21 -4.82
C ARG A 71 3.72 -0.29 -4.54
N GLU A 72 3.04 -1.07 -5.37
CA GLU A 72 2.97 -2.54 -5.21
C GLU A 72 4.35 -3.19 -5.35
N GLY A 73 5.18 -2.74 -6.30
CA GLY A 73 6.53 -3.27 -6.50
C GLY A 73 7.44 -3.09 -5.27
N GLN A 74 7.47 -1.87 -4.70
CA GLN A 74 8.29 -1.63 -3.50
C GLN A 74 7.76 -2.36 -2.26
N SER A 75 6.44 -2.51 -2.12
CA SER A 75 5.86 -3.31 -1.03
C SER A 75 6.24 -4.78 -1.13
N ALA A 76 6.28 -5.34 -2.35
CA ALA A 76 6.70 -6.72 -2.58
C ALA A 76 8.18 -6.92 -2.27
N GLU A 77 9.04 -5.98 -2.70
CA GLU A 77 10.47 -6.01 -2.37
C GLU A 77 10.72 -5.92 -0.86
N ALA A 78 10.01 -5.04 -0.14
CA ALA A 78 10.10 -4.93 1.31
C ALA A 78 9.71 -6.24 2.02
N GLY A 79 8.65 -6.91 1.54
CA GLY A 79 8.25 -8.23 2.05
C GLY A 79 9.32 -9.30 1.84
N LEU A 80 9.95 -9.33 0.66
CA LEU A 80 11.04 -10.26 0.35
C LEU A 80 12.26 -10.05 1.25
N ARG A 81 12.65 -8.79 1.49
CA ARG A 81 13.78 -8.49 2.39
C ARG A 81 13.49 -8.89 3.83
N PHE A 82 12.28 -8.64 4.31
CA PHE A 82 11.87 -9.05 5.65
C PHE A 82 11.88 -10.57 5.82
N GLU A 83 11.33 -11.31 4.85
CA GLU A 83 11.38 -12.78 4.88
C GLU A 83 12.81 -13.32 4.79
N ALA A 84 13.70 -12.69 4.00
CA ALA A 84 15.11 -13.03 3.96
C ALA A 84 15.79 -12.79 5.33
N ALA A 85 15.52 -11.65 5.97
CA ALA A 85 16.02 -11.33 7.31
C ALA A 85 15.51 -12.34 8.36
N ARG A 86 14.23 -12.73 8.27
CA ARG A 86 13.63 -13.74 9.16
C ARG A 86 14.23 -15.12 8.98
N LYS A 87 14.50 -15.55 7.74
CA LYS A 87 15.18 -16.81 7.45
C LYS A 87 16.61 -16.83 7.98
N ARG A 88 17.34 -15.73 7.85
CA ARG A 88 18.68 -15.59 8.43
C ARG A 88 18.63 -15.61 9.95
N ALA A 89 17.77 -14.84 10.59
CA ALA A 89 17.64 -14.88 12.06
C ALA A 89 17.38 -16.32 12.56
N ARG A 90 16.57 -17.10 11.84
CA ARG A 90 16.36 -18.53 12.13
C ARG A 90 17.60 -19.39 11.96
N SER A 91 18.46 -19.14 10.96
CA SER A 91 19.74 -19.86 10.84
C SER A 91 20.71 -19.53 11.98
N PHE A 92 20.52 -18.37 12.63
CA PHE A 92 21.18 -18.01 13.89
C PHE A 92 20.50 -18.60 15.14
N GLY A 93 19.39 -19.34 14.99
CA GLY A 93 18.63 -19.89 16.12
C GLY A 93 17.76 -18.86 16.85
N LEU A 94 17.58 -17.66 16.27
CA LEU A 94 16.84 -16.56 16.87
C LEU A 94 15.48 -16.37 16.21
N ALA A 95 14.50 -15.97 17.01
CA ALA A 95 13.28 -15.38 16.48
C ALA A 95 13.57 -13.95 16.00
N TYR A 96 13.17 -13.64 14.76
CA TYR A 96 13.29 -12.30 14.21
C TYR A 96 12.45 -11.32 15.02
N ARG A 97 13.10 -10.24 15.49
CA ARG A 97 12.46 -9.10 16.16
C ARG A 97 12.95 -7.84 15.49
N THR A 98 12.07 -6.86 15.38
CA THR A 98 12.44 -5.54 14.85
C THR A 98 13.30 -4.78 15.84
N ASN A 99 14.08 -3.81 15.36
CA ASN A 99 14.91 -2.97 16.23
C ASN A 99 14.08 -2.28 17.34
N GLU A 100 12.86 -1.83 17.02
CA GLU A 100 11.94 -1.21 17.98
C GLU A 100 11.53 -2.19 19.11
N GLU A 101 11.24 -3.44 18.76
CA GLU A 101 10.91 -4.49 19.74
C GLU A 101 12.11 -4.91 20.59
N LEU A 102 13.31 -4.88 20.01
CA LEU A 102 14.55 -5.17 20.75
C LEU A 102 14.91 -4.03 21.70
N ALA A 103 14.72 -2.78 21.29
CA ALA A 103 14.96 -1.61 22.12
C ALA A 103 13.98 -1.50 23.30
N ALA A 104 12.73 -1.94 23.10
CA ALA A 104 11.74 -2.01 24.19
C ALA A 104 11.89 -3.25 25.08
N GLY A 105 12.71 -4.22 24.67
CA GLY A 105 12.94 -5.48 25.38
C GLY A 105 14.03 -5.39 26.45
N PRO A 106 14.30 -6.51 27.15
CA PRO A 106 15.37 -6.59 28.14
C PRO A 106 16.75 -6.48 27.49
N LEU A 107 17.63 -5.69 28.10
CA LEU A 107 18.99 -5.44 27.62
C LEU A 107 19.83 -6.73 27.49
N ASP A 108 19.57 -7.73 28.35
CA ASP A 108 20.26 -9.01 28.32
C ASP A 108 20.05 -9.78 27.01
N GLU A 109 18.84 -9.69 26.43
CA GLU A 109 18.56 -10.32 25.13
C GLU A 109 19.33 -9.63 24.00
N LEU A 110 19.43 -8.29 24.06
CA LEU A 110 20.22 -7.52 23.11
C LEU A 110 21.72 -7.89 23.20
N MET A 111 22.24 -8.01 24.42
CA MET A 111 23.63 -8.41 24.66
C MET A 111 23.91 -9.83 24.18
N ALA A 112 22.98 -10.78 24.38
CA ALA A 112 23.11 -12.14 23.87
C ALA A 112 23.19 -12.18 22.34
N ARG A 113 22.38 -11.36 21.65
CA ARG A 113 22.41 -11.22 20.19
C ARG A 113 23.71 -10.62 19.68
N ILE A 114 24.23 -9.60 20.36
CA ILE A 114 25.53 -8.99 20.01
C ILE A 114 26.67 -10.01 20.17
N LYS A 115 26.69 -10.77 21.27
CA LYS A 115 27.68 -11.84 21.48
C LYS A 115 27.62 -12.90 20.38
N LEU A 116 26.42 -13.30 19.96
CA LEU A 116 26.24 -14.26 18.86
C LEU A 116 26.83 -13.77 17.52
N LEU A 117 26.73 -12.46 17.23
CA LEU A 117 27.33 -11.86 16.03
C LEU A 117 28.87 -11.86 16.11
N LEU A 118 29.42 -11.58 17.29
CA LEU A 118 30.86 -11.63 17.56
C LEU A 118 31.42 -13.04 17.41
N ASP A 119 30.76 -14.03 18.01
CA ASP A 119 31.23 -15.42 18.02
C ASP A 119 31.27 -16.04 16.61
N LYS A 120 30.35 -15.63 15.73
CA LYS A 120 30.26 -16.15 14.36
C LYS A 120 31.06 -15.35 13.32
N LYS A 121 31.77 -14.29 13.72
CA LYS A 121 32.46 -13.34 12.81
C LYS A 121 31.56 -12.75 11.72
N SER A 122 30.25 -12.75 11.91
CA SER A 122 29.26 -12.22 10.95
C SER A 122 29.02 -10.71 11.10
N ILE A 123 29.89 -9.99 11.81
CA ILE A 123 29.75 -8.54 12.02
C ILE A 123 29.96 -7.77 10.71
N GLU A 124 30.78 -8.30 9.80
CA GLU A 124 31.10 -7.66 8.52
C GLU A 124 29.95 -7.78 7.52
N ASP A 125 29.07 -8.79 7.68
CA ASP A 125 27.90 -8.98 6.85
C ASP A 125 26.73 -8.10 7.32
N ALA A 126 26.55 -6.96 6.65
CA ALA A 126 25.45 -6.03 6.92
C ALA A 126 24.06 -6.71 6.90
N GLN A 127 23.91 -7.79 6.15
CA GLN A 127 22.67 -8.57 6.07
C GLN A 127 22.45 -9.46 7.30
N ASP A 128 23.51 -9.99 7.90
CA ASP A 128 23.45 -10.78 9.13
C ASP A 128 23.21 -9.88 10.33
N VAL A 129 23.87 -8.71 10.36
CA VAL A 129 23.61 -7.67 11.37
C VAL A 129 22.16 -7.20 11.29
N SER A 130 21.63 -6.91 10.09
CA SER A 130 20.21 -6.54 9.92
C SER A 130 19.27 -7.66 10.37
N ALA A 131 19.61 -8.93 10.10
CA ALA A 131 18.80 -10.07 10.50
C ALA A 131 18.76 -10.28 12.02
N VAL A 132 19.89 -10.12 12.71
CA VAL A 132 20.01 -10.37 14.15
C VAL A 132 19.52 -9.18 14.98
N MET A 133 19.82 -7.96 14.55
CA MET A 133 19.48 -6.70 15.24
C MET A 133 18.18 -6.06 14.78
N GLY A 134 17.44 -6.68 13.85
CA GLY A 134 16.12 -6.20 13.45
C GLY A 134 16.13 -4.96 12.55
N GLY A 135 17.14 -4.83 11.68
CA GLY A 135 17.32 -3.69 10.78
C GLY A 135 16.24 -3.58 9.69
N GLU A 136 15.52 -4.67 9.41
CA GLU A 136 14.40 -4.69 8.47
C GLU A 136 13.09 -4.38 9.19
N LYS A 137 12.35 -3.39 8.70
CA LYS A 137 11.02 -3.09 9.22
C LYS A 137 10.04 -4.17 8.80
N ARG A 138 9.03 -4.44 9.64
CA ARG A 138 7.91 -5.30 9.26
C ARG A 138 7.26 -4.74 8.00
N PRO A 139 7.03 -5.56 6.96
CA PRO A 139 6.36 -5.12 5.76
C PRO A 139 4.97 -4.66 6.16
N ALA A 140 4.67 -3.41 5.86
CA ALA A 140 3.41 -2.83 6.26
C ALA A 140 2.30 -3.40 5.36
N VAL A 141 1.50 -4.32 5.92
CA VAL A 141 0.32 -4.83 5.23
C VAL A 141 -0.69 -3.69 5.13
N ARG A 142 -1.09 -3.36 3.90
CA ARG A 142 -2.12 -2.35 3.64
C ARG A 142 -3.51 -2.95 3.54
N LEU A 143 -4.51 -2.11 3.74
CA LEU A 143 -5.92 -2.49 3.58
C LEU A 143 -6.20 -3.07 2.19
N SER A 144 -5.62 -2.51 1.12
CA SER A 144 -5.77 -3.06 -0.23
C SER A 144 -5.22 -4.49 -0.40
N GLY A 145 -4.20 -4.85 0.38
CA GLY A 145 -3.55 -6.16 0.36
C GLY A 145 -4.15 -7.17 1.34
N LEU A 146 -4.96 -6.71 2.30
CA LEU A 146 -5.49 -7.51 3.41
C LEU A 146 -6.20 -8.80 2.97
N ILE A 147 -6.94 -8.75 1.85
CA ILE A 147 -7.67 -9.93 1.35
C ILE A 147 -6.71 -11.03 0.92
N LYS A 148 -5.58 -10.67 0.31
CA LYS A 148 -4.58 -11.67 -0.12
C LYS A 148 -3.95 -12.34 1.10
N GLU A 149 -3.59 -11.56 2.12
CA GLU A 149 -3.08 -12.11 3.38
C GLU A 149 -4.11 -13.02 4.06
N PHE A 150 -5.37 -12.60 4.06
CA PHE A 150 -6.46 -13.41 4.62
C PHE A 150 -6.68 -14.71 3.82
N GLU A 151 -6.56 -14.66 2.49
CA GLU A 151 -6.59 -15.85 1.62
C GLU A 151 -5.44 -16.82 1.94
N THR A 152 -4.25 -16.31 2.26
CA THR A 152 -3.11 -17.15 2.68
C THR A 152 -3.36 -17.83 4.02
N ILE A 153 -3.95 -17.13 4.99
CA ILE A 153 -4.30 -17.71 6.31
C ILE A 153 -5.40 -18.78 6.15
N GLU A 154 -6.43 -18.48 5.36
CA GLU A 154 -7.59 -19.35 5.14
C GLU A 154 -7.37 -20.39 4.03
N GLN A 155 -6.13 -20.58 3.57
CA GLN A 155 -5.83 -21.45 2.42
C GLN A 155 -6.37 -22.86 2.61
N GLN A 156 -6.30 -23.40 3.83
CA GLN A 156 -6.84 -24.71 4.19
C GLN A 156 -8.36 -24.81 3.93
N ASN A 157 -9.11 -23.77 4.30
CA ASN A 157 -10.55 -23.69 4.08
C ASN A 157 -10.89 -23.43 2.61
N LEU A 158 -10.04 -22.71 1.88
CA LEU A 158 -10.24 -22.45 0.46
C LEU A 158 -10.00 -23.70 -0.41
N LEU A 159 -9.12 -24.62 0.00
CA LEU A 159 -8.85 -25.86 -0.73
C LEU A 159 -10.08 -26.78 -0.83
N THR A 160 -11.00 -26.71 0.15
CA THR A 160 -12.22 -27.53 0.16
C THR A 160 -13.36 -26.90 -0.66
N MET A 161 -13.17 -25.68 -1.17
CA MET A 161 -14.19 -24.92 -1.90
C MET A 161 -14.03 -25.02 -3.41
N SER A 162 -15.15 -25.09 -4.12
CA SER A 162 -15.18 -24.92 -5.57
C SER A 162 -14.81 -23.49 -6.00
N PRO A 163 -14.33 -23.26 -7.24
CA PRO A 163 -13.99 -21.92 -7.73
C PRO A 163 -15.13 -20.89 -7.59
N ASN A 164 -16.38 -21.33 -7.74
CA ASN A 164 -17.54 -20.45 -7.57
C ASN A 164 -17.82 -20.12 -6.10
N GLN A 165 -17.59 -21.05 -5.18
CA GLN A 165 -17.68 -20.78 -3.74
C GLN A 165 -16.59 -19.80 -3.30
N ILE A 166 -15.36 -19.96 -3.79
CA ILE A 166 -14.26 -19.01 -3.52
C ILE A 166 -14.63 -17.60 -3.99
N LYS A 167 -15.20 -17.45 -5.19
CA LYS A 167 -15.70 -16.15 -5.69
C LYS A 167 -16.77 -15.55 -4.77
N LYS A 168 -17.76 -16.35 -4.37
CA LYS A 168 -18.83 -15.90 -3.45
C LYS A 168 -18.29 -15.55 -2.06
N TRP A 169 -17.27 -16.25 -1.57
CA TRP A 169 -16.60 -15.96 -0.31
C TRP A 169 -15.76 -14.67 -0.37
N ARG A 170 -15.10 -14.44 -1.51
CA ARG A 170 -14.19 -13.30 -1.73
C ARG A 170 -14.93 -11.99 -1.95
N ASN A 171 -16.02 -12.02 -2.72
CA ASN A 171 -16.73 -10.80 -3.14
C ASN A 171 -17.24 -9.92 -1.98
N PRO A 172 -17.85 -10.45 -0.90
CA PRO A 172 -18.24 -9.66 0.26
C PRO A 172 -17.05 -8.99 0.94
N LYS A 173 -15.94 -9.71 1.13
CA LYS A 173 -14.70 -9.17 1.74
C LYS A 173 -14.08 -8.08 0.87
N LYS A 174 -14.06 -8.30 -0.45
CA LYS A 174 -13.64 -7.29 -1.42
C LYS A 174 -14.46 -6.02 -1.34
N ARG A 175 -15.78 -6.12 -1.21
CA ARG A 175 -16.66 -4.95 -1.02
C ARG A 175 -16.41 -4.27 0.31
N ALA A 176 -16.27 -5.03 1.40
CA ALA A 176 -16.02 -4.47 2.73
C ALA A 176 -14.70 -3.66 2.77
N VAL A 177 -13.62 -4.24 2.23
CA VAL A 177 -12.32 -3.55 2.13
C VAL A 177 -12.39 -2.34 1.21
N ALA A 178 -13.07 -2.45 0.06
CA ALA A 178 -13.23 -1.31 -0.86
C ALA A 178 -14.00 -0.14 -0.20
N ASN A 179 -15.04 -0.46 0.59
CA ASN A 179 -15.77 0.54 1.36
C ASN A 179 -14.87 1.18 2.43
N LEU A 180 -14.14 0.38 3.19
CA LEU A 180 -13.22 0.86 4.22
C LEU A 180 -12.15 1.79 3.62
N VAL A 181 -11.46 1.34 2.57
CA VAL A 181 -10.48 2.17 1.82
C VAL A 181 -11.15 3.44 1.27
N GLY A 182 -12.41 3.35 0.82
CA GLY A 182 -13.19 4.49 0.36
C GLY A 182 -13.50 5.53 1.43
N VAL A 183 -13.46 5.17 2.72
CA VAL A 183 -13.71 6.10 3.83
C VAL A 183 -12.42 6.64 4.43
N ILE A 184 -11.47 5.75 4.77
CA ILE A 184 -10.26 6.08 5.53
C ILE A 184 -8.98 6.17 4.67
N GLY A 185 -9.08 5.83 3.39
CA GLY A 185 -7.93 5.75 2.48
C GLY A 185 -7.19 4.41 2.59
N ASP A 186 -6.25 4.18 1.68
CA ASP A 186 -5.47 2.95 1.62
C ASP A 186 -4.26 3.00 2.56
N LYS A 187 -4.57 2.88 3.85
CA LYS A 187 -3.63 2.93 4.96
C LYS A 187 -2.99 1.57 5.25
N GLU A 188 -1.89 1.62 5.98
CA GLU A 188 -1.24 0.44 6.56
C GLU A 188 -2.01 0.00 7.80
N ILE A 189 -2.18 -1.31 8.00
CA ILE A 189 -2.97 -1.85 9.12
C ILE A 189 -2.39 -1.40 10.45
N ALA A 190 -1.06 -1.38 10.57
CA ALA A 190 -0.36 -0.89 11.77
C ALA A 190 -0.54 0.61 12.02
N SER A 191 -0.93 1.38 11.00
CA SER A 191 -1.17 2.83 11.10
C SER A 191 -2.63 3.20 11.39
N LEU A 192 -3.52 2.21 11.55
CA LEU A 192 -4.93 2.45 11.81
C LEU A 192 -5.12 3.04 13.19
N THR A 193 -5.92 4.10 13.25
CA THR A 193 -6.20 4.84 14.48
C THR A 193 -7.63 4.62 14.95
N ARG A 194 -7.93 5.00 16.20
CA ARG A 194 -9.31 5.00 16.72
C ARG A 194 -10.23 5.92 15.91
N ASP A 195 -9.70 7.05 15.44
CA ASP A 195 -10.47 8.00 14.62
C ASP A 195 -10.89 7.39 13.28
N ASP A 196 -10.05 6.54 12.69
CA ASP A 196 -10.39 5.78 11.49
C ASP A 196 -11.57 4.83 11.73
N ALA A 197 -11.58 4.17 12.88
CA ALA A 197 -12.68 3.27 13.25
C ALA A 197 -14.00 4.05 13.49
N ILE A 198 -13.93 5.22 14.13
CA ILE A 198 -15.09 6.09 14.35
C ILE A 198 -15.62 6.59 13.00
N ALA A 199 -14.76 7.09 12.12
CA ALA A 199 -15.15 7.59 10.80
C ALA A 199 -15.84 6.50 9.96
N PHE A 200 -15.33 5.25 10.01
CA PHE A 200 -15.95 4.14 9.31
C PHE A 200 -17.32 3.75 9.91
N ARG A 201 -17.45 3.79 11.24
CA ARG A 201 -18.71 3.53 11.93
C ARG A 201 -19.77 4.58 11.58
N GLU A 202 -19.42 5.86 11.60
CA GLU A 202 -20.34 6.95 11.23
C GLU A 202 -20.79 6.83 9.78
N TRP A 203 -19.87 6.49 8.87
CA TRP A 203 -20.22 6.25 7.48
C TRP A 203 -21.21 5.09 7.32
N TRP A 204 -21.02 3.99 8.04
CA TRP A 204 -21.97 2.87 8.05
C TRP A 204 -23.33 3.25 8.63
N GLN A 205 -23.37 4.02 9.72
CA GLN A 205 -24.62 4.48 10.31
C GLN A 205 -25.43 5.35 9.33
N LYS A 206 -24.76 6.27 8.63
CA LYS A 206 -25.41 7.10 7.59
C LYS A 206 -25.99 6.25 6.47
N ARG A 207 -25.24 5.24 6.01
CA ARG A 207 -25.75 4.31 4.99
C ARG A 207 -26.95 3.50 5.44
N ILE A 208 -26.98 3.02 6.69
CA ILE A 208 -28.15 2.27 7.18
C ILE A 208 -29.38 3.18 7.21
N VAL A 209 -29.21 4.44 7.62
CA VAL A 209 -30.30 5.42 7.65
C VAL A 209 -30.77 5.81 6.24
N GLU A 210 -29.87 5.96 5.27
CA GLU A 210 -30.19 6.35 3.89
C GLU A 210 -30.70 5.17 3.02
N ASP A 211 -30.08 4.00 3.13
CA ASP A 211 -30.37 2.83 2.28
C ASP A 211 -31.47 1.92 2.87
N GLY A 212 -31.91 2.14 4.12
CA GLY A 212 -33.03 1.41 4.75
C GLY A 212 -32.87 -0.12 4.75
N LEU A 213 -31.68 -0.61 5.14
CA LEU A 213 -31.40 -2.04 5.29
C LEU A 213 -32.06 -2.64 6.54
#